data_AF-A0A1I7KHU9-F1
#
_entry.id   AF-A0A1I7KHU9-F1
#
_cell.length_a   1.000
_cell.length_b   1.000
_cell.length_c   1.000
_cell.angle_alpha   90.00
_cell.angle_beta   90.00
_cell.angle_gamma   90.00
#
_symmetry.space_group_name_H-M   'P 1'
#
loop_
_entity.id
_entity.type
_entity.pdbx_description
1 polymer ?
#
loop_
_entity_poly.entity_id
_entity_poly.type
_entity_poly.pdbx_seq_one_letter_code
_entity_poly.pdbx_strand_id
1 'polypeptide(L)'
;MERRLARISLSPHAEHFLLKGALLFALWYDTPHRPTRDADLLGFGPDDEANLITTFRDIAAMDLGDGIVFDPDSMKTDAIRKDNTYG
;
A
#
# COMPACT_ATOMS: atom_id res chain seq x y z
N MET A 1 0.51 10.42 -2.09
CA MET A 1 0.06 9.12 -1.54
C MET A 1 -1.12 8.58 -2.33
N GLU A 2 -2.11 9.43 -2.64
CA GLU A 2 -3.30 9.04 -3.41
C GLU A 2 -2.97 8.39 -4.76
N ARG A 3 -1.91 8.82 -5.44
CA ARG A 3 -1.50 8.25 -6.74
C ARG A 3 -0.97 6.81 -6.66
N ARG A 4 -0.45 6.38 -5.50
CA ARG A 4 -0.12 4.96 -5.26
C ARG A 4 -1.37 4.13 -5.03
N LEU A 5 -2.31 4.66 -4.24
CA LEU A 5 -3.60 4.01 -3.99
C LEU A 5 -4.41 3.87 -5.28
N ALA A 6 -4.39 4.88 -6.15
CA ALA A 6 -5.03 4.82 -7.46
C ALA A 6 -4.46 3.68 -8.32
N ARG A 7 -3.13 3.48 -8.33
CA ARG A 7 -2.51 2.34 -9.03
C ARG A 7 -2.97 1.01 -8.45
N ILE A 8 -2.97 0.87 -7.11
CA ILE A 8 -3.45 -0.34 -6.44
C ILE A 8 -4.90 -0.64 -6.83
N SER A 9 -5.79 0.36 -6.76
CA SER A 9 -7.22 0.21 -7.07
C SER A 9 -7.50 -0.12 -8.54
N LEU A 10 -6.62 0.27 -9.46
CA LEU A 10 -6.74 -0.02 -10.89
C LEU A 10 -5.95 -1.25 -11.32
N SER A 11 -5.12 -1.81 -10.42
CA SER A 11 -4.30 -2.98 -10.70
C SER A 11 -5.13 -4.27 -10.68
N PRO A 12 -4.67 -5.34 -11.35
CA PRO A 12 -5.22 -6.68 -11.21
C PRO A 12 -5.21 -7.23 -9.77
N HIS A 13 -4.44 -6.59 -8.88
CA HIS A 13 -4.28 -6.98 -7.49
C HIS A 13 -5.23 -6.26 -6.54
N ALA A 14 -6.11 -5.38 -7.04
CA ALA A 14 -7.00 -4.56 -6.21
C ALA A 14 -7.83 -5.40 -5.22
N GLU A 15 -8.35 -6.55 -5.66
CA GLU A 15 -9.17 -7.44 -4.82
C GLU A 15 -8.37 -8.17 -3.74
N HIS A 16 -7.04 -8.17 -3.83
CA HIS A 16 -6.15 -8.76 -2.83
C HIS A 16 -5.80 -7.78 -1.71
N PHE A 17 -6.20 -6.51 -1.79
CA PHE A 17 -5.88 -5.51 -0.77
C PHE A 17 -7.10 -4.74 -0.29
N LEU A 18 -7.31 -4.72 1.02
CA LEU A 18 -8.29 -3.86 1.66
C LEU A 18 -7.59 -2.71 2.39
N LEU A 19 -7.93 -1.47 2.03
CA LEU A 19 -7.45 -0.28 2.72
C LEU A 19 -8.03 -0.22 4.14
N LYS A 20 -7.13 -0.09 5.12
CA LYS A 20 -7.44 0.04 6.54
C LYS A 20 -6.68 1.22 7.16
N GLY A 21 -6.76 1.35 8.48
CA GLY A 21 -5.93 2.28 9.25
C GLY A 21 -6.41 3.74 9.17
N ALA A 22 -5.51 4.65 9.53
CA ALA A 22 -5.89 6.03 9.80
C ALA A 22 -6.31 6.83 8.55
N LEU A 23 -6.01 6.32 7.35
CA LEU A 23 -6.49 6.94 6.11
C LEU A 23 -8.02 6.90 5.98
N LEU A 24 -8.68 5.91 6.60
CA LEU A 24 -10.15 5.88 6.66
C LEU A 24 -10.72 7.06 7.44
N PHE A 25 -10.02 7.58 8.45
CA PHE A 25 -10.47 8.76 9.19
C PHE A 25 -10.48 10.01 8.31
N ALA A 26 -9.55 10.13 7.35
CA ALA A 26 -9.54 11.24 6.40
C ALA A 26 -10.72 11.18 5.40
N LEU A 27 -11.31 10.00 5.17
CA LEU A 27 -12.49 9.83 4.32
C LEU A 27 -13.81 10.03 5.09
N TRP A 28 -13.84 9.68 6.37
CA TRP A 28 -15.05 9.78 7.21
C TRP A 28 -15.23 11.12 7.92
N TYR A 29 -14.16 11.89 8.13
CA TYR A 29 -14.22 13.15 8.86
C TYR A 29 -13.67 14.30 8.01
N ASP A 30 -14.43 15.39 7.92
CA ASP A 30 -14.11 16.60 7.16
C ASP A 30 -12.91 17.38 7.76
N THR A 31 -12.47 17.01 8.95
CA THR A 31 -11.35 17.64 9.66
C THR A 31 -10.11 16.76 9.59
N PRO A 32 -9.00 17.20 8.95
CA PRO A 32 -7.80 16.38 8.81
C PRO A 32 -7.14 16.17 10.17
N HIS A 33 -7.45 15.03 10.80
CA HIS A 33 -6.89 14.66 12.09
C HIS A 33 -5.48 14.08 11.89
N ARG A 34 -4.45 14.92 11.97
CA ARG A 34 -3.02 14.62 11.76
C ARG A 34 -2.71 14.04 10.36
N PRO A 35 -1.83 14.67 9.56
CA PRO A 35 -1.45 14.11 8.27
C PRO A 35 -0.82 12.72 8.48
N THR A 36 -1.51 11.68 8.04
CA THR A 36 -1.00 10.31 8.04
C THR A 36 -0.36 10.08 6.67
N ARG A 37 0.95 9.82 6.63
CA ARG A 37 1.70 9.68 5.37
C ARG A 37 1.75 8.24 4.86
N ASP A 38 1.22 7.32 5.66
CA ASP A 38 1.32 5.87 5.51
C ASP A 38 -0.04 5.27 5.15
N ALA A 39 -0.04 4.30 4.22
CA ALA A 39 -1.23 3.56 3.82
C ALA A 39 -1.14 2.18 4.48
N ASP A 40 -2.14 1.86 5.31
CA ASP A 40 -2.27 0.52 5.85
C ASP A 40 -3.16 -0.32 4.94
N LEU A 41 -2.62 -1.43 4.41
CA LEU A 41 -3.36 -2.38 3.59
C LEU A 41 -3.43 -3.72 4.32
N LEU A 42 -4.59 -4.36 4.27
CA LEU A 42 -4.74 -5.77 4.61
C LEU A 42 -4.63 -6.57 3.32
N GLY A 43 -3.57 -7.37 3.18
CA GLY A 43 -3.38 -8.27 2.05
C GLY A 43 -4.10 -9.60 2.25
N PHE A 44 -4.66 -10.15 1.18
CA PHE A 44 -5.21 -11.50 1.10
C PHE A 44 -4.39 -12.34 0.11
N GLY A 45 -4.15 -13.60 0.44
CA GLY A 45 -3.32 -14.51 -0.37
C GLY A 45 -1.91 -14.71 0.21
N PRO A 46 -0.94 -15.12 -0.61
CA PRO A 46 0.42 -15.41 -0.17
C PRO A 46 1.09 -14.16 0.42
N ASP A 47 1.52 -14.23 1.69
CA ASP A 47 2.18 -13.14 2.41
C ASP A 47 3.71 -13.18 2.34
N ASP A 48 4.27 -14.12 1.56
CA ASP A 48 5.71 -14.21 1.37
C ASP A 48 6.28 -12.97 0.68
N GLU A 49 7.44 -12.54 1.14
CA GLU A 49 8.12 -11.32 0.71
C GLU A 49 8.32 -11.25 -0.81
N ALA A 50 8.66 -12.37 -1.47
CA ALA A 50 8.88 -12.39 -2.91
C ALA A 50 7.60 -12.10 -3.70
N ASN A 51 6.44 -12.58 -3.22
CA ASN A 51 5.14 -12.30 -3.83
C ASN A 51 4.76 -10.83 -3.65
N LEU A 52 4.93 -10.30 -2.44
CA LEU A 52 4.66 -8.88 -2.16
C LEU A 52 5.53 -7.97 -3.02
N ILE A 53 6.83 -8.24 -3.14
CA ILE A 53 7.73 -7.47 -4.02
C ILE A 53 7.22 -7.51 -5.46
N THR A 54 6.91 -8.70 -5.97
CA THR A 54 6.48 -8.86 -7.36
C THR A 54 5.18 -8.08 -7.63
N THR A 55 4.18 -8.21 -6.75
CA THR A 55 2.92 -7.49 -6.84
C THR A 55 3.11 -5.98 -6.80
N PHE A 56 3.88 -5.45 -5.85
CA PHE A 56 4.09 -4.01 -5.78
C PHE A 56 4.94 -3.47 -6.95
N ARG A 57 5.76 -4.31 -7.60
CA ARG A 57 6.55 -3.93 -8.78
C ARG A 57 5.63 -3.78 -9.98
N ASP A 58 4.73 -4.73 -10.17
CA ASP A 58 3.69 -4.66 -11.20
C ASP A 58 2.86 -3.37 -11.06
N ILE A 59 2.38 -3.11 -9.84
CA ILE A 59 1.60 -1.90 -9.52
C ILE A 59 2.42 -0.62 -9.77
N ALA A 60 3.71 -0.60 -9.41
CA ALA A 60 4.59 0.55 -9.62
C ALA A 60 4.90 0.80 -11.11
N ALA A 61 4.97 -0.25 -11.92
CA ALA A 61 5.21 -0.19 -13.35
C ALA A 61 3.99 0.31 -14.15
N MET A 62 2.81 0.38 -13.54
CA MET A 62 1.60 0.91 -14.18
C MET A 62 1.75 2.40 -14.51
N ASP A 63 1.71 2.70 -15.80
CA ASP A 63 1.55 4.06 -16.29
C ASP A 63 0.06 4.45 -16.29
N LEU A 64 -0.27 5.50 -15.53
CA LEU A 64 -1.62 6.06 -15.43
C LEU A 64 -1.75 7.40 -16.18
N GLY A 65 -0.72 7.85 -16.89
CA GLY A 65 -0.68 9.19 -17.49
C GLY A 65 -0.81 10.35 -16.48
N ASP A 66 -0.54 10.11 -15.19
CA ASP A 66 -0.70 11.08 -14.10
C ASP A 66 0.56 11.93 -13.84
N GLY A 67 1.59 11.76 -14.69
CA GLY A 67 2.88 12.44 -14.57
C GLY A 67 3.77 11.92 -13.45
N ILE A 68 3.41 10.82 -12.79
CA ILE A 68 4.22 10.18 -11.74
C ILE A 68 4.81 8.88 -12.27
N VAL A 69 6.13 8.76 -12.17
CA VAL A 69 6.86 7.54 -12.47
C VAL A 69 7.41 6.99 -11.17
N PHE A 70 7.10 5.72 -10.87
CA PHE A 70 7.70 4.98 -9.77
C PHE A 70 8.85 4.14 -10.31
N ASP A 71 9.92 4.04 -9.52
CA ASP A 71 11.05 3.15 -9.82
C ASP A 71 10.79 1.77 -9.17
N PRO A 72 10.49 0.72 -9.95
CA PRO A 72 10.16 -0.60 -9.41
C PRO A 72 11.39 -1.33 -8.84
N ASP A 73 12.59 -0.96 -9.27
CA ASP A 73 13.85 -1.55 -8.84
C ASP A 73 14.31 -1.04 -7.46
N SER A 74 13.88 0.16 -7.06
CA SER A 74 14.14 0.74 -5.73
C SER A 74 13.30 0.14 -4.60
N MET A 75 12.43 -0.83 -4.86
CA MET A 75 11.55 -1.38 -3.83
C MET A 75 12.33 -2.15 -2.76
N LYS A 76 11.99 -1.88 -1.51
CA LYS A 76 12.49 -2.59 -0.33
C LYS A 76 11.33 -3.07 0.52
N THR A 77 11.47 -4.29 1.03
CA THR A 77 10.58 -4.92 1.99
C THR A 77 11.31 -5.10 3.32
N ASP A 78 10.58 -4.97 4.41
CA ASP A 78 11.09 -5.27 5.74
C ASP A 78 10.00 -6.01 6.51
N ALA A 79 10.38 -7.12 7.15
CA ALA A 79 9.45 -7.89 7.93
C ALA A 79 9.05 -7.10 9.18
N ILE A 80 7.75 -6.89 9.37
CA ILE A 80 7.21 -6.30 10.59
C ILE A 80 7.29 -7.35 11.71
N ARG A 81 8.49 -7.64 12.22
CA ARG A 81 8.67 -8.53 13.37
C ARG A 81 8.04 -7.86 14.59
N LYS A 82 6.99 -8.48 15.15
CA LYS A 82 6.58 -8.22 16.54
C LYS A 82 7.57 -8.94 17.47
N ASP A 83 8.68 -8.30 17.82
CA ASP A 83 9.28 -8.58 19.12
C ASP A 83 8.44 -7.87 20.19
N ASN A 84 7.21 -8.36 20.37
CA ASN A 84 6.35 -7.94 21.46
C ASN A 84 5.75 -9.21 22.04
N THR A 85 6.62 -9.95 22.74
CA THR A 85 6.25 -10.90 23.78
C THR A 85 5.11 -10.29 24.57
N TYR A 86 3.90 -10.83 24.40
CA TYR A 86 2.82 -10.58 25.35
C TYR A 86 3.36 -10.97 26.71
N GLY A 87 3.48 -10.00 27.61
CA GLY A 87 3.60 -10.26 29.04
C GLY A 87 2.33 -10.87 29.59
#